data_AF-A0A840SGR9-F1
#
_entry.id   AF-A0A840SGR9-F1
#
_cell.length_a   1.000
_cell.length_b   1.000
_cell.length_c   1.000
_cell.angle_alpha   90.00
_cell.angle_beta   90.00
_cell.angle_gamma   90.00
#
_symmetry.space_group_name_H-M   'P 1'
#
loop_
_entity.id
_entity.type
_entity.pdbx_description
1 polymer ?
#
loop_
_entity_poly.entity_id
_entity_poly.type
_entity_poly.pdbx_seq_one_letter_code
_entity_poly.pdbx_strand_id
1 'polypeptide(L)'
;MAGNLKKFVNPRFIKTVDLILMKALLARHEGECKGFSVDLLDQEEDSARTALESLLTGSEDSYPEGLRADLHRIAELGDARGLEIIQTQADRQGINLFPEMKTGDKDAPNKAHDPKHIAVRVFLEHPDLFDAAADHKAMLTADRLHEYAGRERGIAIDLTAEKVEAFRSAVAELFRDAFLGDYCRVGDYIDDDEINLVVSHGSMVSTMPVVEGQQERVISVRQISQAVLRYSENTGMLRLARVRKAHQPEIAELFASIVLEKPGFFDGDDAQDLYTLRPIELAGPSFAFDAATIR
;
A
#
# COMPACT_ATOMS: atom_id res chain seq x y z
N MET A 1 -6.36 8.39 5.08
CA MET A 1 -6.76 9.67 4.48
C MET A 1 -5.82 9.93 3.33
N ALA A 2 -6.34 10.02 2.10
CA ALA A 2 -5.52 10.38 0.95
C ALA A 2 -4.81 11.70 1.24
N GLY A 3 -3.49 11.73 1.08
CA GLY A 3 -2.73 12.96 1.14
C GLY A 3 -3.31 13.93 0.13
N ASN A 4 -3.57 15.17 0.56
CA ASN A 4 -4.03 16.22 -0.33
C ASN A 4 -3.01 16.34 -1.48
N LEU A 5 -3.42 16.01 -2.70
CA LEU A 5 -2.53 15.94 -3.86
C LEU A 5 -1.85 17.30 -4.10
N LYS A 6 -2.55 18.43 -3.87
CA LYS A 6 -1.94 19.77 -3.92
C LYS A 6 -0.81 19.99 -2.91
N LYS A 7 -0.80 19.29 -1.76
CA LYS A 7 0.34 19.32 -0.82
C LYS A 7 1.54 18.54 -1.36
N PHE A 8 1.29 17.46 -2.09
CA PHE A 8 2.33 16.68 -2.74
C PHE A 8 2.90 17.45 -3.93
N VAL A 9 2.05 18.00 -4.79
CA VAL A 9 2.43 18.75 -5.99
C VAL A 9 2.65 20.23 -5.67
N ASN A 10 3.56 20.50 -4.75
CA ASN A 10 3.86 21.87 -4.31
C ASN A 10 4.94 22.54 -5.19
N PRO A 11 5.10 23.87 -5.14
CA PRO A 11 6.07 24.59 -5.98
C PRO A 11 7.52 24.10 -5.82
N ARG A 12 7.88 23.60 -4.63
CA ARG A 12 9.21 23.01 -4.42
C ARG A 12 9.37 21.74 -5.24
N PHE A 13 8.40 20.82 -5.19
CA PHE A 13 8.41 19.58 -5.97
C PHE A 13 8.52 19.85 -7.46
N ILE A 14 7.70 20.75 -8.00
CA ILE A 14 7.71 21.11 -9.44
C ILE A 14 9.08 21.64 -9.88
N LYS A 15 9.76 22.42 -9.03
CA LYS A 15 11.10 22.96 -9.30
C LYS A 15 12.21 21.92 -9.19
N THR A 16 12.05 20.88 -8.37
CA THR A 16 13.16 19.96 -8.02
C THR A 16 13.05 18.58 -8.63
N VAL A 17 11.86 18.13 -9.05
CA VAL A 17 11.66 16.81 -9.64
C VAL A 17 12.44 16.65 -10.94
N ASP A 18 12.90 15.44 -11.26
CA ASP A 18 13.54 15.17 -12.55
C ASP A 18 12.53 15.36 -13.69
N LEU A 19 12.89 16.14 -14.71
CA LEU A 19 12.05 16.32 -15.88
C LEU A 19 11.96 15.03 -16.71
N ILE A 20 13.01 14.19 -16.73
CA ILE A 20 13.00 12.89 -17.40
C ILE A 20 12.00 11.96 -16.73
N LEU A 21 11.99 11.90 -15.40
CA LEU A 21 11.03 11.09 -14.64
C LEU A 21 9.60 11.61 -14.81
N MET A 22 9.38 12.93 -14.76
CA MET A 22 8.06 13.50 -15.01
C MET A 22 7.58 13.24 -16.43
N LYS A 23 8.46 13.32 -17.42
CA LYS A 23 8.16 12.97 -18.80
C LYS A 23 7.73 11.51 -18.90
N ALA A 24 8.49 10.60 -18.31
CA ALA A 24 8.16 9.17 -18.29
C ALA A 24 6.83 8.89 -17.58
N LEU A 25 6.53 9.58 -16.47
CA LEU A 25 5.25 9.47 -15.78
C LEU A 25 4.08 9.96 -16.65
N LEU A 26 4.21 11.13 -17.28
CA LEU A 26 3.14 11.73 -18.09
C LEU A 26 2.93 10.98 -19.41
N ALA A 27 3.99 10.41 -20.00
CA ALA A 27 3.91 9.58 -21.21
C ALA A 27 3.01 8.35 -21.04
N ARG A 28 2.87 7.82 -19.82
CA ARG A 28 1.95 6.70 -19.52
C ARG A 28 0.48 7.07 -19.73
N HIS A 29 0.18 8.37 -19.74
CA HIS A 29 -1.17 8.95 -19.87
C HIS A 29 -1.27 9.83 -21.12
N GLU A 30 -0.39 9.63 -22.09
CA GLU A 30 -0.36 10.40 -23.34
C GLU A 30 -1.66 10.22 -24.13
N GLY A 31 -2.18 11.32 -24.67
CA GLY A 31 -3.48 11.35 -25.37
C GLY A 31 -4.69 11.55 -24.46
N GLU A 32 -4.56 11.35 -23.14
CA GLU A 32 -5.62 11.62 -22.16
C GLU A 32 -5.47 13.02 -21.53
N CYS A 33 -4.25 13.54 -21.45
CA CYS A 33 -3.95 14.87 -20.92
C CYS A 33 -4.50 15.97 -21.86
N LYS A 34 -5.64 16.58 -21.49
CA LYS A 34 -6.25 17.65 -22.28
C LYS A 34 -5.39 18.91 -22.26
N GLY A 35 -4.94 19.36 -23.43
CA GLY A 35 -4.23 20.63 -23.59
C GLY A 35 -2.77 20.61 -23.15
N PHE A 36 -2.18 19.43 -22.96
CA PHE A 36 -0.77 19.26 -22.63
C PHE A 36 -0.14 18.21 -23.55
N SER A 37 1.04 18.53 -24.11
CA SER A 37 1.87 17.55 -24.81
C SER A 37 3.11 17.24 -23.98
N VAL A 38 3.47 15.97 -23.91
CA VAL A 38 4.67 15.49 -23.22
C VAL A 38 5.94 16.06 -23.87
N ASP A 39 5.90 16.38 -25.17
CA ASP A 39 6.99 17.02 -25.92
C ASP A 39 7.35 18.42 -25.39
N LEU A 40 6.44 19.07 -24.66
CA LEU A 40 6.74 20.36 -24.00
C LEU A 40 7.87 20.22 -22.97
N LEU A 41 8.12 19.01 -22.46
CA LEU A 41 9.20 18.73 -21.53
C LEU A 41 10.57 18.52 -22.20
N ASP A 42 10.63 18.45 -23.53
CA ASP A 42 11.88 18.41 -24.31
C ASP A 42 12.44 19.81 -24.62
N GLN A 43 11.72 20.85 -24.23
CA GLN A 43 12.15 22.24 -24.40
C GLN A 43 13.25 22.61 -23.39
N GLU A 44 13.78 23.84 -23.51
CA GLU A 44 14.68 24.38 -22.49
C GLU A 44 14.05 24.31 -21.10
N GLU A 45 14.87 24.06 -20.07
CA GLU A 45 14.41 23.71 -18.73
C GLU A 45 13.38 24.71 -18.17
N ASP A 46 13.59 26.02 -18.33
CA ASP A 46 12.64 27.04 -17.86
C ASP A 46 11.26 26.92 -18.52
N SER A 47 11.22 26.59 -19.81
CA SER A 47 9.98 26.43 -20.57
C SER A 47 9.28 25.12 -20.17
N ALA A 48 10.05 24.03 -20.04
CA ALA A 48 9.56 22.74 -19.56
C ALA A 48 8.97 22.85 -18.14
N ARG A 49 9.64 23.57 -17.23
CA ARG A 49 9.17 23.81 -15.86
C ARG A 49 7.90 24.65 -15.82
N THR A 50 7.80 25.66 -16.67
CA THR A 50 6.58 26.49 -16.78
C THR A 50 5.40 25.67 -17.29
N ALA A 51 5.60 24.82 -18.31
CA ALA A 51 4.58 23.92 -18.81
C ALA A 51 4.13 22.92 -17.74
N LEU A 52 5.10 22.34 -17.01
CA LEU A 52 4.84 21.42 -15.91
C LEU A 52 4.07 22.10 -14.77
N GLU A 53 4.46 23.33 -14.39
CA GLU A 53 3.77 24.11 -13.37
C GLU A 53 2.33 24.40 -13.81
N SER A 54 2.11 24.83 -15.05
CA SER A 54 0.77 25.10 -15.58
C SER A 54 -0.13 23.86 -15.59
N LEU A 55 0.44 22.68 -15.87
CA LEU A 55 -0.29 21.42 -15.81
C LEU A 55 -0.66 21.12 -14.35
N LEU A 56 0.36 21.05 -13.48
CA LEU A 56 0.27 20.51 -12.13
C LEU A 56 -0.35 21.45 -11.09
N THR A 57 -0.46 22.74 -11.39
CA THR A 57 -1.19 23.73 -10.58
C THR A 57 -2.62 23.97 -11.07
N GLY A 58 -2.99 23.34 -12.19
CA GLY A 58 -4.34 23.33 -12.73
C GLY A 58 -5.34 22.61 -11.81
N SER A 59 -6.61 22.60 -12.25
CA SER A 59 -7.68 21.86 -11.55
C SER A 59 -7.41 20.36 -11.64
N GLU A 60 -7.49 19.61 -10.54
CA GLU A 60 -7.25 18.16 -10.54
C GLU A 60 -8.21 17.38 -11.46
N ASP A 61 -9.35 17.98 -11.81
CA ASP A 61 -10.33 17.46 -12.79
C ASP A 61 -9.83 17.50 -14.24
N SER A 62 -8.78 18.27 -14.54
CA SER A 62 -8.17 18.28 -15.87
C SER A 62 -7.20 17.10 -16.06
N TYR A 63 -6.81 16.42 -14.98
CA TYR A 63 -5.94 15.25 -15.07
C TYR A 63 -6.71 14.05 -15.59
N PRO A 64 -6.09 13.23 -16.43
CA PRO A 64 -6.54 11.86 -16.65
C PRO A 64 -6.76 11.14 -15.33
N GLU A 65 -7.79 10.29 -15.26
CA GLU A 65 -8.06 9.51 -14.05
C GLU A 65 -6.84 8.66 -13.66
N GLY A 66 -6.15 8.08 -14.65
CA GLY A 66 -4.92 7.31 -14.46
C GLY A 66 -3.79 8.14 -13.84
N LEU A 67 -3.53 9.34 -14.37
CA LEU A 67 -2.47 10.22 -13.85
C LEU A 67 -2.74 10.60 -12.39
N ARG A 68 -3.97 10.97 -12.08
CA ARG A 68 -4.37 11.32 -10.71
C ARG A 68 -4.22 10.12 -9.76
N ALA A 69 -4.57 8.91 -10.20
CA ALA A 69 -4.38 7.69 -9.41
C ALA A 69 -2.89 7.42 -9.15
N ASP A 70 -2.04 7.50 -10.19
CA ASP A 70 -0.59 7.31 -10.06
C ASP A 70 0.03 8.34 -9.10
N LEU A 71 -0.35 9.61 -9.23
CA LEU A 71 0.15 10.67 -8.35
C LEU A 71 -0.29 10.47 -6.89
N HIS A 72 -1.50 9.98 -6.64
CA HIS A 72 -1.93 9.62 -5.28
C HIS A 72 -1.10 8.47 -4.70
N ARG A 73 -0.84 7.41 -5.47
CA ARG A 73 0.02 6.30 -5.03
C ARG A 73 1.42 6.80 -4.70
N ILE A 74 2.02 7.58 -5.58
CA ILE A 74 3.35 8.17 -5.35
C ILE A 74 3.34 9.05 -4.09
N ALA A 75 2.30 9.86 -3.90
CA ALA A 75 2.17 10.71 -2.72
C ALA A 75 2.09 9.92 -1.41
N GLU A 76 1.60 8.68 -1.43
CA GLU A 76 1.60 7.81 -0.25
C GLU A 76 3.00 7.39 0.18
N LEU A 77 3.99 7.35 -0.69
CA LEU A 77 5.39 7.06 -0.32
C LEU A 77 6.33 8.28 -0.41
N GLY A 78 5.82 9.43 -0.86
CA GLY A 78 6.58 10.66 -1.07
C GLY A 78 6.86 11.48 0.19
N ASP A 79 6.88 10.87 1.37
CA ASP A 79 7.22 11.51 2.65
C ASP A 79 8.47 10.86 3.28
N ALA A 80 9.03 11.47 4.34
CA ALA A 80 10.25 10.98 4.96
C ALA A 80 10.13 9.51 5.42
N ARG A 81 8.98 9.14 5.98
CA ARG A 81 8.69 7.75 6.39
C ARG A 81 8.61 6.81 5.19
N GLY A 82 8.01 7.24 4.08
CA GLY A 82 7.96 6.47 2.85
C GLY A 82 9.35 6.22 2.27
N LEU A 83 10.24 7.21 2.31
CA LEU A 83 11.65 7.05 1.92
C LEU A 83 12.37 6.00 2.78
N GLU A 84 12.21 6.04 4.10
CA GLU A 84 12.79 5.03 5.02
C GLU A 84 12.30 3.61 4.69
N ILE A 85 11.00 3.45 4.40
CA ILE A 85 10.41 2.16 4.03
C ILE A 85 10.96 1.68 2.69
N ILE A 86 11.04 2.56 1.69
CA ILE A 86 11.62 2.26 0.37
C ILE A 86 13.07 1.79 0.51
N GLN A 87 13.88 2.49 1.30
CA GLN A 87 15.28 2.12 1.54
C GLN A 87 15.39 0.75 2.20
N THR A 88 14.58 0.52 3.23
CA THR A 88 14.54 -0.79 3.93
C THR A 88 14.18 -1.93 2.98
N GLN A 89 13.20 -1.73 2.08
CA GLN A 89 12.85 -2.76 1.09
C GLN A 89 13.92 -2.93 0.01
N ALA A 90 14.56 -1.84 -0.42
CA ALA A 90 15.62 -1.89 -1.42
C ALA A 90 16.84 -2.67 -0.89
N ASP A 91 17.24 -2.41 0.36
CA ASP A 91 18.33 -3.13 1.01
C ASP A 91 18.05 -4.64 1.10
N ARG A 92 16.81 -5.02 1.43
CA ARG A 92 16.38 -6.43 1.45
C ARG A 92 16.44 -7.11 0.08
N GLN A 93 16.13 -6.37 -0.98
CA GLN A 93 16.17 -6.86 -2.35
C GLN A 93 17.57 -6.70 -3.00
N GLY A 94 18.55 -6.13 -2.28
CA GLY A 94 19.89 -5.85 -2.81
C GLY A 94 19.90 -4.78 -3.91
N ILE A 95 18.87 -3.93 -3.98
CA ILE A 95 18.73 -2.87 -4.99
C ILE A 95 19.47 -1.62 -4.50
N ASN A 96 20.50 -1.21 -5.22
CA ASN A 96 21.14 0.07 -4.97
C ASN A 96 20.35 1.21 -5.64
N LEU A 97 19.53 1.91 -4.86
CA LEU A 97 18.76 3.08 -5.32
C LEU A 97 19.62 4.30 -5.65
N PHE A 98 20.88 4.33 -5.23
CA PHE A 98 21.79 5.46 -5.37
C PHE A 98 23.11 5.08 -6.07
N PRO A 99 23.09 4.60 -7.33
CA PRO A 99 24.31 4.14 -8.01
C PRO A 99 25.31 5.28 -8.29
N GLU A 100 24.82 6.51 -8.53
CA GLU A 100 25.63 7.65 -9.01
C GLU A 100 26.10 8.61 -7.89
N MET A 101 25.69 8.38 -6.64
CA MET A 101 26.00 9.28 -5.52
C MET A 101 27.48 9.36 -5.13
N LYS A 102 28.37 8.54 -5.72
CA LYS A 102 29.80 8.59 -5.40
C LYS A 102 30.54 9.79 -6.00
N THR A 103 29.90 10.60 -6.86
CA THR A 103 30.61 11.62 -7.67
C THR A 103 29.91 12.99 -7.80
N GLY A 104 29.01 13.37 -6.88
CA GLY A 104 28.23 14.62 -6.97
C GLY A 104 28.68 15.75 -6.04
N ASP A 105 28.72 16.98 -6.58
CA ASP A 105 29.16 18.24 -5.98
C ASP A 105 28.33 18.70 -4.76
N LYS A 106 28.98 19.32 -3.76
CA LYS A 106 28.42 19.55 -2.41
C LYS A 106 27.33 20.63 -2.32
N ASP A 107 27.16 21.46 -3.35
CA ASP A 107 26.33 22.68 -3.30
C ASP A 107 25.02 22.62 -4.12
N ALA A 108 24.74 21.51 -4.83
CA ALA A 108 23.43 21.29 -5.44
C ALA A 108 22.46 20.67 -4.41
N PRO A 109 21.16 21.06 -4.36
CA PRO A 109 20.19 20.32 -3.56
C PRO A 109 20.23 18.86 -4.01
N ASN A 110 20.62 17.96 -3.11
CA ASN A 110 20.83 16.56 -3.43
C ASN A 110 19.48 15.92 -3.78
N LYS A 111 19.10 16.01 -5.07
CA LYS A 111 17.88 15.45 -5.66
C LYS A 111 17.71 13.98 -5.29
N ALA A 112 18.83 13.30 -5.05
CA ALA A 112 18.87 11.89 -4.78
C ALA A 112 18.50 11.53 -3.31
N HIS A 113 18.08 12.48 -2.46
CA HIS A 113 17.43 12.16 -1.17
C HIS A 113 16.06 12.83 -0.97
N ASP A 114 15.49 13.51 -1.98
CA ASP A 114 14.14 14.05 -1.83
C ASP A 114 13.11 12.90 -1.86
N PRO A 115 12.28 12.72 -0.81
CA PRO A 115 11.36 11.59 -0.74
C PRO A 115 10.40 11.50 -1.93
N LYS A 116 9.94 12.64 -2.45
CA LYS A 116 8.99 12.65 -3.58
C LYS A 116 9.68 12.23 -4.86
N HIS A 117 10.91 12.70 -5.07
CA HIS A 117 11.72 12.30 -6.23
C HIS A 117 11.98 10.79 -6.22
N ILE A 118 12.39 10.23 -5.08
CA ILE A 118 12.62 8.79 -4.94
C ILE A 118 11.34 7.99 -5.11
N ALA A 119 10.21 8.45 -4.55
CA ALA A 119 8.93 7.79 -4.76
C ALA A 119 8.53 7.73 -6.25
N VAL A 120 8.71 8.82 -7.02
CA VAL A 120 8.47 8.84 -8.47
C VAL A 120 9.41 7.87 -9.19
N ARG A 121 10.71 7.91 -8.86
CA ARG A 121 11.71 7.04 -9.49
C ARG A 121 11.41 5.57 -9.27
N VAL A 122 11.20 5.17 -8.02
CA VAL A 122 10.89 3.79 -7.64
C VAL A 122 9.57 3.33 -8.26
N PHE A 123 8.56 4.21 -8.34
CA PHE A 123 7.31 3.91 -9.03
C PHE A 123 7.49 3.56 -10.52
N LEU A 124 8.41 4.25 -11.20
CA LEU A 124 8.64 4.06 -12.64
C LEU A 124 9.65 2.96 -12.96
N GLU A 125 10.75 2.90 -12.22
CA GLU A 125 11.91 2.05 -12.53
C GLU A 125 11.89 0.72 -11.75
N HIS A 126 11.22 0.68 -10.60
CA HIS A 126 11.19 -0.48 -9.70
C HIS A 126 9.77 -0.75 -9.16
N PRO A 127 8.80 -1.07 -10.02
CA PRO A 127 7.39 -1.22 -9.62
C PRO A 127 7.19 -2.27 -8.51
N ASP A 128 7.92 -3.38 -8.55
CA ASP A 128 7.81 -4.43 -7.51
C ASP A 128 8.31 -3.93 -6.14
N LEU A 129 9.38 -3.13 -6.11
CA LEU A 129 9.88 -2.49 -4.90
C LEU A 129 8.88 -1.44 -4.39
N PHE A 130 8.26 -0.67 -5.29
CA PHE A 130 7.24 0.31 -4.94
C PHE A 130 6.04 -0.38 -4.26
N ASP A 131 5.55 -1.47 -4.83
CA ASP A 131 4.42 -2.22 -4.30
C ASP A 131 4.75 -2.86 -2.95
N ALA A 132 5.94 -3.45 -2.79
CA ALA A 132 6.40 -3.98 -1.51
C ALA A 132 6.51 -2.88 -0.42
N ALA A 133 7.00 -1.69 -0.79
CA ALA A 133 7.06 -0.55 0.14
C ALA A 133 5.66 -0.04 0.51
N ALA A 134 4.74 0.01 -0.45
CA ALA A 134 3.35 0.40 -0.21
C ALA A 134 2.64 -0.60 0.72
N ASP A 135 2.87 -1.90 0.54
CA ASP A 135 2.31 -2.95 1.40
C ASP A 135 2.86 -2.87 2.82
N HIS A 136 4.17 -2.70 2.98
CA HIS A 136 4.77 -2.52 4.28
C HIS A 136 4.24 -1.25 4.98
N LYS A 137 4.08 -0.12 4.26
CA LYS A 137 3.45 1.08 4.83
C LYS A 137 2.01 0.80 5.27
N ALA A 138 1.25 0.02 4.51
CA ALA A 138 -0.12 -0.39 4.85
C ALA A 138 -0.15 -1.16 6.18
N MET A 139 0.75 -2.15 6.31
CA MET A 139 0.90 -2.95 7.52
C MET A 139 1.24 -2.08 8.73
N LEU A 140 2.24 -1.21 8.63
CA LEU A 140 2.69 -0.34 9.73
C LEU A 140 1.63 0.68 10.18
N THR A 141 0.65 0.96 9.33
CA THR A 141 -0.40 1.93 9.60
C THR A 141 -1.76 1.29 9.83
N ALA A 142 -1.83 -0.04 9.91
CA ALA A 142 -3.03 -0.78 10.30
C ALA A 142 -3.20 -0.70 11.83
N ASP A 143 -4.13 0.13 12.29
CA ASP A 143 -4.36 0.45 13.71
C ASP A 143 -5.54 -0.30 14.33
N ARG A 144 -6.49 -0.79 13.52
CA ARG A 144 -7.72 -1.47 13.96
C ARG A 144 -7.80 -2.89 13.42
N LEU A 145 -7.22 -3.82 14.17
CA LEU A 145 -7.23 -5.25 13.87
C LEU A 145 -8.48 -5.90 14.48
N HIS A 146 -9.23 -6.61 13.66
CA HIS A 146 -10.34 -7.48 14.07
C HIS A 146 -9.82 -8.90 14.16
N GLU A 147 -10.02 -9.55 15.30
CA GLU A 147 -9.42 -10.84 15.59
C GLU A 147 -10.43 -11.98 15.35
N TYR A 148 -9.95 -13.05 14.73
CA TYR A 148 -10.65 -14.30 14.47
C TYR A 148 -9.80 -15.44 15.05
N ALA A 149 -10.29 -16.07 16.11
CA ALA A 149 -9.57 -17.16 16.76
C ALA A 149 -9.79 -18.46 16.00
N GLY A 150 -8.70 -19.14 15.66
CA GLY A 150 -8.76 -20.49 15.13
C GLY A 150 -9.20 -21.49 16.20
N ARG A 151 -9.82 -22.59 15.75
CA ARG A 151 -10.14 -23.75 16.61
C ARG A 151 -8.89 -24.44 17.19
N GLU A 152 -7.75 -24.30 16.52
CA GLU A 152 -6.49 -24.96 16.89
C GLU A 152 -5.32 -23.97 16.85
N ARG A 153 -4.30 -24.20 17.66
CA ARG A 153 -3.02 -23.45 17.64
C ARG A 153 -1.94 -24.29 16.98
N GLY A 154 -0.87 -23.64 16.49
CA GLY A 154 0.26 -24.31 15.87
C GLY A 154 -0.04 -24.83 14.46
N ILE A 155 -1.04 -24.26 13.79
CA ILE A 155 -1.31 -24.59 12.39
C ILE A 155 -0.34 -23.81 11.54
N ALA A 156 0.69 -24.52 11.09
CA ALA A 156 1.67 -24.01 10.13
C ALA A 156 1.01 -23.74 8.78
N ILE A 157 1.45 -22.68 8.12
CA ILE A 157 1.02 -22.34 6.77
C ILE A 157 2.14 -22.64 5.80
N ASP A 158 1.78 -23.33 4.73
CA ASP A 158 2.60 -23.41 3.53
C ASP A 158 2.04 -22.44 2.48
N LEU A 159 2.63 -21.24 2.37
CA LEU A 159 2.25 -20.22 1.40
C LEU A 159 2.89 -20.53 0.05
N THR A 160 2.29 -21.46 -0.69
CA THR A 160 2.68 -21.72 -2.09
C THR A 160 2.13 -20.63 -3.02
N ALA A 161 2.80 -20.40 -4.15
CA ALA A 161 2.32 -19.47 -5.17
C ALA A 161 0.91 -19.84 -5.68
N GLU A 162 0.58 -21.14 -5.71
CA GLU A 162 -0.75 -21.64 -6.07
C GLU A 162 -1.81 -21.20 -5.06
N LYS A 163 -1.54 -21.33 -3.76
CA LYS A 163 -2.47 -20.91 -2.70
C LYS A 163 -2.65 -19.38 -2.68
N VAL A 164 -1.56 -18.62 -2.86
CA VAL A 164 -1.63 -17.16 -2.96
C VAL A 164 -2.50 -16.74 -4.15
N GLU A 165 -2.33 -17.38 -5.31
CA GLU A 165 -3.09 -17.05 -6.52
C GLU A 165 -4.57 -17.48 -6.42
N ALA A 166 -4.85 -18.63 -5.82
CA ALA A 166 -6.21 -19.08 -5.53
C ALA A 166 -6.91 -18.11 -4.56
N PHE A 167 -6.21 -17.69 -3.49
CA PHE A 167 -6.73 -16.72 -2.54
C PHE A 167 -6.94 -15.35 -3.18
N ARG A 168 -5.98 -14.86 -3.98
CA ARG A 168 -6.09 -13.62 -4.75
C ARG A 168 -7.33 -13.64 -5.65
N SER A 169 -7.55 -14.75 -6.36
CA SER A 169 -8.69 -14.90 -7.28
C SER A 169 -10.03 -14.87 -6.54
N ALA A 170 -10.16 -15.61 -5.43
CA ALA A 170 -11.39 -15.63 -4.64
C ALA A 170 -11.69 -14.27 -3.98
N VAL A 171 -10.68 -13.60 -3.43
CA VAL A 171 -10.86 -12.26 -2.85
C VAL A 171 -11.14 -11.21 -3.94
N ALA A 172 -10.56 -11.37 -5.14
CA ALA A 172 -10.86 -10.50 -6.27
C ALA A 172 -12.33 -10.58 -6.69
N GLU A 173 -12.93 -11.77 -6.71
CA GLU A 173 -14.36 -11.94 -6.99
C GLU A 173 -15.23 -11.26 -5.93
N LEU A 174 -14.92 -11.50 -4.64
CA LEU A 174 -15.60 -10.82 -3.54
C LEU A 174 -15.52 -9.29 -3.65
N PHE A 175 -14.35 -8.75 -3.95
CA PHE A 175 -14.15 -7.31 -4.07
C PHE A 175 -14.72 -6.73 -5.36
N ARG A 176 -14.77 -7.48 -6.45
CA ARG A 176 -15.46 -7.06 -7.66
C ARG A 176 -16.93 -6.80 -7.38
N ASP A 177 -17.59 -7.71 -6.68
CA ASP A 177 -19.00 -7.58 -6.33
C ASP A 177 -19.24 -6.44 -5.32
N ALA A 178 -18.33 -6.27 -4.35
CA ALA A 178 -18.46 -5.27 -3.30
C ALA A 178 -18.08 -3.83 -3.72
N PHE A 179 -17.12 -3.67 -4.63
CA PHE A 179 -16.51 -2.38 -4.97
C PHE A 179 -16.56 -2.04 -6.46
N LEU A 180 -17.13 -2.91 -7.31
CA LEU A 180 -17.31 -2.72 -8.75
C LEU A 180 -16.01 -2.46 -9.51
N GLY A 181 -14.88 -2.97 -9.02
CA GLY A 181 -13.56 -2.82 -9.64
C GLY A 181 -12.86 -4.17 -9.81
N ASP A 182 -12.14 -4.33 -10.91
CA ASP A 182 -11.47 -5.59 -11.28
C ASP A 182 -10.02 -5.68 -10.79
N TYR A 183 -9.50 -4.62 -10.15
CA TYR A 183 -8.14 -4.59 -9.63
C TYR A 183 -8.07 -5.30 -8.27
N CYS A 184 -7.24 -6.36 -8.20
CA CYS A 184 -6.89 -7.06 -6.97
C CYS A 184 -5.45 -7.62 -7.08
N ARG A 185 -4.59 -7.21 -6.14
CA ARG A 185 -3.22 -7.73 -5.95
C ARG A 185 -3.07 -8.20 -4.52
N VAL A 186 -2.41 -9.33 -4.30
CA VAL A 186 -2.01 -9.80 -2.98
C VAL A 186 -0.48 -9.72 -2.92
N GLY A 187 0.04 -9.01 -1.94
CA GLY A 187 1.45 -9.06 -1.56
C GLY A 187 1.58 -9.90 -0.29
N ASP A 188 2.51 -10.86 -0.30
CA ASP A 188 2.88 -11.63 0.86
C ASP A 188 4.13 -11.04 1.52
N TYR A 189 4.12 -11.03 2.85
CA TYR A 189 5.21 -10.52 3.65
C TYR A 189 5.38 -11.41 4.88
N ILE A 190 6.57 -11.99 5.00
CA ILE A 190 6.93 -12.82 6.14
C ILE A 190 7.69 -11.91 7.12
N ASP A 191 7.12 -11.72 8.32
CA ASP A 191 7.76 -11.01 9.43
C ASP A 191 7.74 -11.92 10.65
N ASP A 192 8.91 -12.30 11.15
CA ASP A 192 9.06 -13.17 12.31
C ASP A 192 8.17 -14.44 12.20
N ASP A 193 7.33 -14.71 13.22
CA ASP A 193 6.39 -15.82 13.34
C ASP A 193 4.97 -15.47 12.82
N GLU A 194 4.81 -14.31 12.15
CA GLU A 194 3.53 -13.89 11.58
C GLU A 194 3.57 -13.86 10.04
N ILE A 195 2.55 -14.48 9.47
CA ILE A 195 2.30 -14.42 8.03
C ILE A 195 1.40 -13.23 7.76
N ASN A 196 1.88 -12.31 6.92
CA ASN A 196 1.16 -11.11 6.57
C ASN A 196 0.80 -11.13 5.09
N LEU A 197 -0.47 -10.84 4.78
CA LEU A 197 -0.93 -10.63 3.41
C LEU A 197 -1.53 -9.22 3.32
N VAL A 198 -1.14 -8.48 2.29
CA VAL A 198 -1.75 -7.20 1.95
C VAL A 198 -2.51 -7.35 0.64
N VAL A 199 -3.83 -7.16 0.71
CA VAL A 199 -4.69 -7.19 -0.47
C VAL A 199 -4.96 -5.76 -0.92
N SER A 200 -4.31 -5.37 -2.02
CA SER A 200 -4.58 -4.11 -2.71
C SER A 200 -5.75 -4.29 -3.67
N HIS A 201 -6.83 -3.52 -3.50
CA HIS A 201 -8.04 -3.63 -4.32
C HIS A 201 -8.59 -2.27 -4.73
N GLY A 202 -9.34 -2.23 -5.84
CA GLY A 202 -10.09 -1.04 -6.22
C GLY A 202 -11.15 -0.70 -5.17
N SER A 203 -11.31 0.59 -4.85
CA SER A 203 -12.38 1.09 -3.99
C SER A 203 -13.59 1.54 -4.81
N MET A 204 -14.72 1.78 -4.13
CA MET A 204 -15.84 2.48 -4.76
C MET A 204 -15.39 3.88 -5.19
N VAL A 205 -15.96 4.37 -6.29
CA VAL A 205 -15.73 5.75 -6.73
C VAL A 205 -16.13 6.70 -5.60
N SER A 206 -15.15 7.44 -5.08
CA SER A 206 -15.35 8.47 -4.08
C SER A 206 -15.58 9.80 -4.78
N THR A 207 -16.71 10.44 -4.50
CA THR A 207 -17.00 11.80 -4.92
C THR A 207 -16.64 12.77 -3.79
N MET A 208 -15.64 13.62 -4.02
CA MET A 208 -15.21 14.62 -3.05
C MET A 208 -15.63 16.01 -3.54
N PRO A 209 -16.43 16.77 -2.75
CA PRO A 209 -16.65 18.17 -3.04
C PRO A 209 -15.36 18.95 -2.75
N VAL A 210 -14.88 19.69 -3.74
CA VAL A 210 -13.72 20.57 -3.63
C VAL A 210 -14.18 21.99 -3.93
N VAL A 211 -13.77 22.93 -3.07
CA VAL A 211 -14.02 24.35 -3.28
C VAL A 211 -12.83 24.95 -4.00
N GLU A 212 -13.04 25.39 -5.24
CA GLU A 212 -12.07 26.16 -6.02
C GLU A 212 -12.60 27.59 -6.20
N GLY A 213 -12.03 28.53 -5.45
CA GLY A 213 -12.54 29.91 -5.40
C GLY A 213 -13.90 30.00 -4.72
N GLN A 214 -14.91 30.50 -5.43
CA GLN A 214 -16.31 30.58 -4.96
C GLN A 214 -17.23 29.51 -5.57
N GLN A 215 -16.67 28.50 -6.25
CA GLN A 215 -17.44 27.41 -6.86
C GLN A 215 -17.17 26.09 -6.15
N GLU A 216 -18.25 25.39 -5.80
CA GLU A 216 -18.20 24.00 -5.37
C GLU A 216 -18.18 23.09 -6.60
N ARG A 217 -17.25 22.14 -6.63
CA ARG A 217 -17.11 21.13 -7.69
C ARG A 217 -16.98 19.75 -7.09
N VAL A 218 -17.26 18.71 -7.88
CA VAL A 218 -17.18 17.32 -7.42
C VAL A 218 -16.12 16.58 -8.23
N ILE A 219 -15.13 16.07 -7.53
CA ILE A 219 -14.06 15.24 -8.10
C ILE A 219 -14.40 13.78 -7.82
N SER A 220 -14.49 12.95 -8.85
CA SER A 220 -14.71 11.50 -8.71
C SER A 220 -13.39 10.76 -8.85
N VAL A 221 -12.94 10.02 -7.82
CA VAL A 221 -11.70 9.23 -7.84
C VAL A 221 -11.99 7.79 -7.47
N ARG A 222 -11.46 6.84 -8.23
CA ARG A 222 -11.37 5.44 -7.79
C ARG A 222 -9.98 5.19 -7.20
N GLN A 223 -9.91 4.91 -5.91
CA GLN A 223 -8.64 4.71 -5.21
C GLN A 223 -8.29 3.24 -5.11
N ILE A 224 -7.00 2.94 -4.95
CA ILE A 224 -6.59 1.64 -4.43
C ILE A 224 -6.71 1.70 -2.90
N SER A 225 -7.37 0.72 -2.33
CA SER A 225 -7.43 0.48 -0.89
C SER A 225 -6.66 -0.79 -0.56
N GLN A 226 -6.14 -0.88 0.66
CA GLN A 226 -5.38 -2.02 1.12
C GLN A 226 -6.08 -2.64 2.32
N ALA A 227 -6.41 -3.92 2.23
CA ALA A 227 -6.76 -4.78 3.35
C ALA A 227 -5.49 -5.47 3.87
N VAL A 228 -5.37 -5.60 5.20
CA VAL A 228 -4.22 -6.25 5.84
C VAL A 228 -4.71 -7.46 6.61
N LEU A 229 -4.09 -8.61 6.36
CA LEU A 229 -4.31 -9.86 7.06
C LEU A 229 -3.01 -10.23 7.78
N ARG A 230 -3.11 -10.61 9.04
CA ARG A 230 -1.98 -11.14 9.81
C ARG A 230 -2.39 -12.43 10.49
N TYR A 231 -1.66 -13.50 10.24
CA TYR A 231 -1.91 -14.79 10.87
C TYR A 231 -0.72 -15.19 11.72
N SER A 232 -1.00 -15.61 12.95
CA SER A 232 0.00 -16.13 13.88
C SER A 232 -0.19 -17.62 14.06
N GLU A 233 0.78 -18.41 13.60
CA GLU A 233 0.73 -19.88 13.72
C GLU A 233 0.68 -20.30 15.19
N ASN A 234 1.48 -19.64 16.04
CA ASN A 234 1.57 -19.89 17.47
C ASN A 234 0.23 -19.76 18.21
N THR A 235 -0.59 -18.79 17.80
CA THR A 235 -1.87 -18.49 18.46
C THR A 235 -3.09 -19.00 17.69
N GLY A 236 -2.92 -19.39 16.42
CA GLY A 236 -4.03 -19.70 15.51
C GLY A 236 -4.90 -18.48 15.18
N MET A 237 -4.41 -17.26 15.43
CA MET A 237 -5.18 -16.02 15.33
C MET A 237 -5.03 -15.40 13.95
N LEU A 238 -6.14 -15.09 13.29
CA LEU A 238 -6.18 -14.23 12.12
C LEU A 238 -6.64 -12.82 12.52
N ARG A 239 -5.87 -11.81 12.13
CA ARG A 239 -6.18 -10.39 12.36
C ARG A 239 -6.43 -9.68 11.04
N LEU A 240 -7.57 -9.03 10.93
CA LEU A 240 -7.99 -8.29 9.73
C LEU A 240 -8.05 -6.79 10.02
N ALA A 241 -7.40 -5.99 9.19
CA ALA A 241 -7.52 -4.53 9.23
C ALA A 241 -7.94 -3.97 7.86
N ARG A 242 -8.63 -2.83 7.90
CA ARG A 242 -9.09 -2.07 6.72
C ARG A 242 -10.05 -2.82 5.79
N VAL A 243 -10.58 -3.96 6.24
CA VAL A 243 -11.70 -4.68 5.63
C VAL A 243 -13.01 -4.16 6.23
N ARG A 244 -14.01 -3.87 5.39
CA ARG A 244 -15.37 -3.53 5.87
C ARG A 244 -15.94 -4.70 6.67
N LYS A 245 -16.54 -4.41 7.84
CA LYS A 245 -17.08 -5.42 8.77
C LYS A 245 -17.96 -6.49 8.10
N ALA A 246 -18.75 -6.12 7.09
CA ALA A 246 -19.61 -7.04 6.36
C ALA A 246 -18.86 -8.15 5.60
N HIS A 247 -17.63 -7.90 5.14
CA HIS A 247 -16.82 -8.84 4.37
C HIS A 247 -15.76 -9.56 5.21
N GLN A 248 -15.59 -9.18 6.49
CA GLN A 248 -14.58 -9.78 7.35
C GLN A 248 -14.77 -11.30 7.56
N PRO A 249 -16.00 -11.81 7.84
CA PRO A 249 -16.20 -13.26 8.00
C PRO A 249 -15.89 -14.03 6.73
N GLU A 250 -16.26 -13.49 5.58
CA GLU A 250 -16.05 -14.13 4.28
C GLU A 250 -14.56 -14.19 3.91
N ILE A 251 -13.80 -13.11 4.17
CA ILE A 251 -12.33 -13.14 3.98
C ILE A 251 -11.66 -14.12 4.94
N ALA A 252 -12.11 -14.17 6.20
CA ALA A 252 -11.59 -15.14 7.17
C ALA A 252 -11.84 -16.58 6.70
N GLU A 253 -13.04 -16.86 6.15
CA GLU A 253 -13.36 -18.17 5.61
C GLU A 253 -12.59 -18.51 4.33
N LEU A 254 -12.40 -17.56 3.41
CA LEU A 254 -11.53 -17.75 2.24
C LEU A 254 -10.09 -18.08 2.66
N PHE A 255 -9.58 -17.40 3.69
CA PHE A 255 -8.26 -17.68 4.24
C PHE A 255 -8.21 -19.09 4.85
N ALA A 256 -9.21 -19.45 5.64
CA ALA A 256 -9.31 -20.77 6.25
C ALA A 256 -9.40 -21.90 5.20
N SER A 257 -10.27 -21.75 4.22
CA SER A 257 -10.51 -22.74 3.17
C SER A 257 -9.33 -22.90 2.21
N ILE A 258 -8.68 -21.81 1.81
CA ILE A 258 -7.67 -21.82 0.74
C ILE A 258 -6.25 -21.88 1.31
N VAL A 259 -5.94 -21.03 2.29
CA VAL A 259 -4.58 -20.90 2.82
C VAL A 259 -4.32 -21.98 3.88
N LEU A 260 -5.25 -22.15 4.82
CA LEU A 260 -5.14 -23.17 5.88
C LEU A 260 -5.66 -24.55 5.46
N GLU A 261 -6.39 -24.65 4.35
CA GLU A 261 -7.06 -25.88 3.89
C GLU A 261 -7.97 -26.51 4.97
N LYS A 262 -8.54 -25.65 5.83
CA LYS A 262 -9.38 -25.99 6.97
C LYS A 262 -10.65 -25.11 6.93
N PRO A 263 -11.67 -25.45 6.12
CA PRO A 263 -12.92 -24.69 6.07
C PRO A 263 -13.59 -24.60 7.45
N GLY A 264 -14.15 -23.43 7.78
CA GLY A 264 -14.81 -23.17 9.07
C GLY A 264 -13.85 -23.09 10.25
N PHE A 265 -12.55 -22.91 10.03
CA PHE A 265 -11.54 -22.84 11.10
C PHE A 265 -11.80 -21.71 12.10
N PHE A 266 -12.43 -20.63 11.67
CA PHE A 266 -12.79 -19.48 12.50
C PHE A 266 -14.27 -19.44 12.93
N ASP A 267 -15.06 -20.47 12.57
CA ASP A 267 -16.52 -20.53 12.79
C ASP A 267 -16.94 -21.37 14.02
N GLY A 268 -16.05 -21.53 15.02
CA GLY A 268 -16.37 -22.31 16.24
C GLY A 268 -17.01 -21.47 17.34
N ASP A 269 -17.83 -22.07 18.21
CA ASP A 269 -18.24 -21.42 19.47
C ASP A 269 -17.01 -21.10 20.34
N ASP A 270 -15.99 -21.97 20.32
CA ASP A 270 -14.68 -21.78 20.97
C ASP A 270 -13.80 -20.72 20.28
N ALA A 271 -14.17 -20.26 19.06
CA ALA A 271 -13.47 -19.15 18.38
C ALA A 271 -13.68 -17.80 19.09
N GLN A 272 -14.59 -17.75 20.08
CA GLN A 272 -14.80 -16.60 20.95
C GLN A 272 -13.96 -16.65 22.24
N ASP A 273 -13.33 -17.78 22.55
CA ASP A 273 -12.46 -17.94 23.72
C ASP A 273 -11.02 -17.48 23.41
N LEU A 274 -10.90 -16.19 23.06
CA LEU A 274 -9.64 -15.51 22.73
C LEU A 274 -8.58 -15.65 23.83
N TYR A 275 -9.02 -15.79 25.09
CA TYR A 275 -8.17 -15.97 26.26
C TYR A 275 -8.75 -17.04 27.18
N THR A 276 -8.04 -18.17 27.31
CA THR A 276 -8.36 -19.19 28.32
C THR A 276 -7.22 -19.28 29.33
N LEU A 277 -7.56 -19.42 30.60
CA LEU A 277 -6.58 -19.73 31.65
C LEU A 277 -6.17 -21.20 31.64
N ARG A 278 -6.67 -21.99 30.68
CA ARG A 278 -6.42 -23.43 30.55
C ARG A 278 -4.93 -23.82 30.65
N PRO A 279 -3.96 -23.07 30.10
CA PRO A 279 -2.54 -23.38 30.32
C PRO A 279 -2.11 -23.24 31.78
N ILE A 280 -2.62 -22.23 32.50
CA ILE A 280 -2.38 -22.02 33.94
C ILE A 280 -3.10 -23.10 34.75
N GLU A 281 -4.33 -23.44 34.38
CA GLU A 281 -5.12 -24.49 35.03
C GLU A 281 -4.48 -25.87 34.89
N LEU A 282 -3.92 -26.19 33.72
CA LEU A 282 -3.19 -27.43 33.44
C LEU A 282 -1.85 -27.48 34.19
N ALA A 283 -1.12 -26.36 34.27
CA ALA A 283 0.12 -26.27 35.04
C ALA A 283 -0.12 -26.26 36.56
N GLY A 284 -1.33 -25.90 37.00
CA GLY A 284 -1.74 -25.88 38.40
C GLY A 284 -0.82 -24.99 39.25
N PRO A 285 -0.60 -25.32 40.55
CA PRO A 285 0.26 -24.53 41.43
C PRO A 285 1.74 -24.51 41.03
N SER A 286 2.13 -25.27 40.01
CA SER A 286 3.49 -25.30 39.44
C SER A 286 3.68 -24.30 38.29
N PHE A 287 2.65 -23.54 37.91
CA PHE A 287 2.79 -22.49 36.92
C PHE A 287 3.77 -21.42 37.40
N ALA A 288 4.83 -21.19 36.64
CA ALA A 288 5.78 -20.11 36.84
C ALA A 288 5.84 -19.28 35.56
N PHE A 289 5.64 -17.96 35.70
CA PHE A 289 5.77 -17.02 34.59
C PHE A 289 7.25 -16.59 34.49
N ASP A 290 7.94 -17.01 33.44
CA ASP A 290 9.32 -16.58 33.19
C ASP A 290 9.30 -15.29 32.37
N ALA A 291 9.57 -14.16 33.03
CA ALA A 291 9.58 -12.84 32.42
C ALA A 291 10.89 -12.54 31.65
N ALA A 292 11.84 -13.48 31.56
CA ALA A 292 13.16 -13.23 30.98
C ALA A 292 13.18 -13.07 29.45
N THR A 293 12.08 -13.39 28.74
CA THR A 293 12.03 -13.39 27.27
C THR A 293 11.44 -12.11 26.65
N ILE A 294 11.13 -11.08 27.44
CA ILE A 294 10.76 -9.75 26.92
C ILE A 294 11.99 -8.84 27.00
N ARG A 295 12.87 -8.94 25.99
CA ARG A 295 13.92 -7.95 25.71
C ARG A 295 13.99 -7.69 24.22
#